data_AF-A0A3Q9EX32-F1
#
_entry.id   AF-A0A3Q9EX32-F1
#
_cell.length_a   1.000
_cell.length_b   1.000
_cell.length_c   1.000
_cell.angle_alpha   90.00
_cell.angle_beta   90.00
_cell.angle_gamma   90.00
#
_symmetry.space_group_name_H-M   'P 1'
#
loop_
_entity.id
_entity.type
_entity.pdbx_description
1 polymer ?
#
loop_
_entity_poly.entity_id
_entity_poly.type
_entity_poly.pdbx_seq_one_letter_code
_entity_poly.pdbx_strand_id
1 'polypeptide(L)'
;MSPRRNRPNGPKGAASSGPGSEDDRPGRYGGWQSSESWQGEDWNVRHVAGASAQGKSYRCPGCDQMIPDGVPHIVAWPDHSGVDERRHWHKACWNAKDRRTSRVQRSRNAPKF
;
A
#
# COMPACT_ATOMS: atom_id res chain seq x y z
N MET A 1 1.01 39.55 3.81
CA MET A 1 0.73 38.23 3.22
C MET A 1 2.02 37.67 2.65
N SER A 2 2.56 36.60 3.24
CA SER A 2 3.88 36.04 2.86
C SER A 2 3.73 34.72 2.09
N PRO A 3 4.42 34.52 0.96
CA PRO A 3 4.30 33.30 0.16
C PRO A 3 5.02 32.12 0.80
N ARG A 4 4.31 30.99 0.97
CA ARG A 4 4.88 29.73 1.48
C ARG A 4 5.82 29.13 0.42
N ARG A 5 7.12 29.24 0.68
CA ARG A 5 8.18 28.55 -0.08
C ARG A 5 8.18 27.06 0.27
N ASN A 6 7.98 26.23 -0.75
CA ASN A 6 8.13 24.78 -0.73
C ASN A 6 9.63 24.43 -0.87
N ARG A 7 10.21 23.68 0.07
CA ARG A 7 11.63 23.28 0.04
C ARG A 7 11.73 21.77 -0.11
N PRO A 8 12.20 21.22 -1.24
CA PRO A 8 12.59 19.83 -1.34
C PRO A 8 14.02 19.66 -0.78
N ASN A 9 14.21 18.71 0.13
CA ASN A 9 15.52 18.24 0.55
C ASN A 9 15.81 16.91 -0.16
N GLY A 10 16.93 16.82 -0.88
CA GLY A 10 17.48 15.57 -1.37
C GLY A 10 18.99 15.72 -1.57
N PRO A 11 19.82 14.82 -1.01
CA PRO A 11 21.20 14.68 -1.45
C PRO A 11 21.33 13.62 -2.56
N LYS A 12 22.23 13.91 -3.50
CA LYS A 12 22.70 13.10 -4.62
C LYS A 12 23.74 12.04 -4.19
N GLY A 13 23.83 10.94 -4.95
CA GLY A 13 25.00 10.06 -5.07
C GLY A 13 24.58 8.58 -5.17
N ALA A 14 24.58 7.97 -6.36
CA ALA A 14 25.61 7.04 -6.88
C ALA A 14 25.66 5.70 -6.10
N ALA A 15 25.69 4.50 -6.67
CA ALA A 15 25.79 3.97 -8.03
C ALA A 15 25.41 2.47 -7.99
N SER A 16 24.95 1.95 -9.14
CA SER A 16 25.07 0.56 -9.65
C SER A 16 24.83 -0.66 -8.74
N SER A 17 23.86 -1.50 -9.13
CA SER A 17 24.09 -2.90 -9.57
C SER A 17 22.73 -3.56 -9.88
N GLY A 18 22.52 -3.97 -11.14
CA GLY A 18 21.47 -4.94 -11.46
C GLY A 18 21.91 -6.34 -11.06
N PRO A 19 20.95 -7.24 -10.81
CA PRO A 19 20.88 -8.40 -11.68
C PRO A 19 19.45 -8.63 -12.18
N GLY A 20 19.35 -9.09 -13.42
CA GLY A 20 18.10 -9.56 -14.00
C GLY A 20 17.65 -10.87 -13.35
N SER A 21 16.33 -11.08 -13.36
CA SER A 21 15.68 -12.32 -13.77
C SER A 21 14.17 -12.16 -13.62
N GLU A 22 13.49 -12.12 -14.76
CA GLU A 22 12.27 -12.91 -14.99
C GLU A 22 11.13 -12.80 -13.95
N ASP A 23 10.52 -11.62 -13.83
CA ASP A 23 9.06 -11.53 -13.61
C ASP A 23 8.47 -10.37 -14.41
N ASP A 24 8.87 -10.24 -15.68
CA ASP A 24 8.12 -9.44 -16.65
C ASP A 24 6.95 -10.29 -17.17
N ARG A 25 6.15 -10.83 -16.25
CA ARG A 25 4.81 -11.28 -16.62
C ARG A 25 3.97 -10.00 -16.65
N PRO A 26 3.29 -9.69 -17.76
CA PRO A 26 2.19 -8.73 -17.75
C PRO A 26 1.01 -9.39 -17.00
N GLY A 27 1.20 -9.64 -15.71
CA GLY A 27 0.11 -9.85 -14.78
C GLY A 27 -0.77 -8.62 -14.86
N ARG A 28 -2.07 -8.83 -14.68
CA ARG A 28 -3.18 -7.86 -14.80
C ARG A 28 -3.03 -6.53 -14.01
N TYR A 29 -1.89 -6.31 -13.38
CA TYR A 29 -1.53 -5.28 -12.42
C TYR A 29 -0.26 -4.53 -12.87
N GLY A 30 -0.20 -4.05 -14.13
CA GLY A 30 0.96 -3.30 -14.65
C GLY A 30 1.35 -2.14 -13.72
N GLY A 31 2.56 -2.19 -13.16
CA GLY A 31 3.07 -1.18 -12.22
C GLY A 31 4.33 -1.63 -11.50
N TRP A 32 5.22 -0.67 -11.23
CA TRP A 32 6.45 -0.84 -10.45
C TRP A 32 6.16 -1.48 -9.09
N GLN A 33 6.84 -2.59 -8.79
CA GLN A 33 6.82 -3.24 -7.49
C GLN A 33 7.99 -2.75 -6.64
N SER A 34 7.72 -2.48 -5.37
CA SER A 34 8.73 -2.10 -4.38
C SER A 34 8.61 -3.01 -3.17
N SER A 35 9.73 -3.34 -2.53
CA SER A 35 9.74 -4.03 -1.25
C SER A 35 9.94 -3.00 -0.12
N GLU A 36 9.12 -3.08 0.93
CA GLU A 36 9.20 -2.23 2.12
C GLU A 36 9.18 -3.08 3.39
N SER A 37 10.04 -2.78 4.36
CA SER A 37 10.00 -3.41 5.68
C SER A 37 9.00 -2.70 6.60
N TRP A 38 8.15 -3.47 7.30
CA TRP A 38 7.14 -2.96 8.22
C TRP A 38 6.83 -3.96 9.34
N GLN A 39 6.85 -3.49 10.59
CA GLN A 39 6.65 -4.32 11.80
C GLN A 39 7.58 -5.55 11.91
N GLY A 40 8.76 -5.49 11.30
CA GLY A 40 9.74 -6.58 11.32
C GLY A 40 9.52 -7.63 10.22
N GLU A 41 8.58 -7.41 9.30
CA GLU A 41 8.36 -8.24 8.11
C GLU A 41 8.64 -7.44 6.83
N ASP A 42 9.07 -8.13 5.77
CA ASP A 42 9.19 -7.54 4.44
C ASP A 42 7.88 -7.67 3.66
N TRP A 43 7.48 -6.58 3.03
CA TRP A 43 6.24 -6.46 2.28
C TRP A 43 6.52 -6.10 0.83
N ASN A 44 5.88 -6.83 -0.07
CA ASN A 44 5.81 -6.44 -1.48
C ASN A 44 4.66 -5.46 -1.67
N VAL A 45 4.94 -4.36 -2.36
CA VAL A 45 4.03 -3.22 -2.53
C VAL A 45 3.91 -2.89 -4.01
N ARG A 46 2.67 -2.79 -4.50
CA ARG A 46 2.38 -2.38 -5.88
C ARG A 46 1.33 -1.28 -5.93
N HIS A 47 1.53 -0.36 -6.85
CA HIS A 47 0.52 0.63 -7.22
C HIS A 47 -0.49 0.02 -8.20
N VAL A 48 -1.78 0.18 -7.89
CA VAL A 48 -2.88 -0.21 -8.76
C VAL A 48 -3.52 1.05 -9.34
N ALA A 49 -3.50 1.15 -10.67
CA ALA A 49 -4.22 2.20 -11.37
C ALA A 49 -5.73 1.98 -11.23
N GLY A 50 -6.49 3.09 -11.18
CA GLY A 50 -7.94 3.04 -11.05
C GLY A 50 -8.61 2.21 -12.16
N ALA A 51 -8.16 2.38 -13.40
CA ALA A 51 -8.64 1.61 -14.55
C ALA A 51 -8.49 0.07 -14.37
N SER A 52 -7.47 -0.39 -13.65
CA SER A 52 -7.24 -1.83 -13.38
C SER A 52 -8.17 -2.41 -12.31
N ALA A 53 -8.89 -1.56 -11.57
CA ALA A 53 -9.77 -1.92 -10.47
C ALA A 53 -11.24 -1.55 -10.74
N GLN A 54 -11.63 -1.37 -12.00
CA GLN A 54 -13.03 -1.14 -12.36
C GLN A 54 -13.90 -2.35 -11.99
N GLY A 55 -15.09 -2.09 -11.45
CA GLY A 55 -16.03 -3.11 -11.01
C GLY A 55 -15.62 -3.90 -9.75
N LYS A 56 -14.54 -3.51 -9.05
CA LYS A 56 -14.11 -4.17 -7.81
C LYS A 56 -13.93 -3.15 -6.69
N SER A 57 -14.49 -3.44 -5.53
CA SER A 57 -14.29 -2.66 -4.31
C SER A 57 -13.60 -3.51 -3.24
N TYR A 58 -12.79 -2.88 -2.41
CA TYR A 58 -11.96 -3.57 -1.42
C TYR A 58 -12.01 -2.86 -0.06
N ARG A 59 -11.86 -3.59 1.06
CA ARG A 59 -11.82 -3.01 2.42
C ARG A 59 -10.38 -2.63 2.79
N CYS A 60 -10.16 -1.39 3.23
CA CYS A 60 -8.83 -0.91 3.58
C CYS A 60 -8.48 -1.23 5.05
N PRO A 61 -7.45 -2.03 5.36
CA PRO A 61 -7.14 -2.42 6.73
C PRO A 61 -6.59 -1.28 7.60
N GLY A 62 -6.19 -0.14 7.03
CA GLY A 62 -5.66 1.00 7.79
C GLY A 62 -6.71 1.99 8.30
N CYS A 63 -7.87 2.07 7.66
CA CYS A 63 -8.98 2.94 8.08
C CYS A 63 -10.33 2.20 8.18
N ASP A 64 -10.29 0.90 7.95
CA ASP A 64 -11.43 0.03 7.67
C ASP A 64 -12.21 0.45 6.40
N GLN A 65 -12.33 1.71 5.98
CA GLN A 65 -13.20 2.10 4.85
C GLN A 65 -13.02 1.37 3.50
N MET A 66 -14.11 1.31 2.73
CA MET A 66 -14.12 0.75 1.37
C MET A 66 -13.31 1.64 0.42
N ILE A 67 -12.49 1.02 -0.42
CA ILE A 67 -11.88 1.58 -1.62
C ILE A 67 -12.89 1.32 -2.74
N PRO A 68 -13.55 2.35 -3.28
CA PRO A 68 -14.50 2.20 -4.38
C PRO A 68 -13.81 1.69 -5.65
N ASP A 69 -14.63 1.21 -6.59
CA ASP A 69 -14.13 0.82 -7.89
C ASP A 69 -13.53 2.02 -8.65
N GLY A 70 -12.58 1.75 -9.54
CA GLY A 70 -11.94 2.81 -10.32
C GLY A 70 -11.00 3.71 -9.50
N VAL A 71 -10.85 3.52 -8.18
CA VAL A 71 -9.99 4.34 -7.34
C VAL A 71 -8.56 3.80 -7.33
N PRO A 72 -7.54 4.63 -7.67
CA PRO A 72 -6.14 4.24 -7.57
C PRO A 72 -5.74 3.95 -6.12
N HIS A 73 -5.11 2.80 -5.89
CA HIS A 73 -4.79 2.33 -4.54
C HIS A 73 -3.47 1.53 -4.53
N ILE A 74 -3.11 1.01 -3.36
CA ILE A 74 -1.92 0.18 -3.16
C ILE A 74 -2.35 -1.22 -2.80
N VAL A 75 -1.66 -2.22 -3.35
CA VAL A 75 -1.77 -3.61 -2.93
C VAL A 75 -0.47 -4.00 -2.25
N ALA A 76 -0.57 -4.51 -1.04
CA ALA A 76 0.57 -4.95 -0.25
C ALA A 76 0.35 -6.37 0.27
N TRP A 77 1.38 -7.22 0.24
CA TRP A 77 1.35 -8.57 0.80
C TRP A 77 2.71 -8.92 1.42
N PRO A 78 2.74 -9.78 2.47
CA PRO A 78 4.00 -10.23 3.05
C PRO A 78 4.82 -11.00 2.02
N ASP A 79 6.14 -10.85 2.05
CA ASP A 79 7.04 -11.55 1.13
C ASP A 79 6.96 -13.08 1.29
N HIS A 80 6.85 -13.55 2.54
CA HIS A 80 6.80 -14.97 2.87
C HIS A 80 5.49 -15.68 2.46
N SER A 81 4.35 -15.00 2.52
CA SER A 81 3.03 -15.58 2.19
C SER A 81 2.74 -15.57 0.69
N GLY A 82 3.53 -14.84 -0.10
CA GLY A 82 3.24 -14.64 -1.51
C GLY A 82 1.94 -13.86 -1.74
N VAL A 83 1.48 -13.87 -2.99
CA VAL A 83 0.43 -12.97 -3.47
C VAL A 83 -0.98 -13.33 -3.01
N ASP A 84 -1.18 -14.42 -2.29
CA ASP A 84 -2.53 -14.83 -1.85
C ASP A 84 -3.04 -13.98 -0.67
N GLU A 85 -2.14 -13.43 0.14
CA GLU A 85 -2.49 -12.54 1.26
C GLU A 85 -2.52 -11.05 0.90
N ARG A 86 -2.94 -10.75 -0.34
CA ARG A 86 -3.03 -9.37 -0.85
C ARG A 86 -4.01 -8.52 -0.04
N ARG A 87 -3.48 -7.43 0.52
CA ARG A 87 -4.25 -6.41 1.23
C ARG A 87 -4.32 -5.13 0.40
N HIS A 88 -5.52 -4.58 0.26
CA HIS A 88 -5.75 -3.37 -0.51
C HIS A 88 -5.81 -2.15 0.42
N TRP A 89 -4.96 -1.16 0.17
CA TRP A 89 -4.83 0.05 0.96
C TRP A 89 -5.10 1.29 0.12
N HIS A 90 -5.80 2.27 0.69
CA HIS A 90 -5.70 3.64 0.16
C HIS A 90 -4.24 4.08 0.17
N LYS A 91 -3.79 4.83 -0.85
CA LYS A 91 -2.43 5.41 -0.88
C LYS A 91 -2.07 6.14 0.42
N ALA A 92 -2.98 7.00 0.90
CA ALA A 92 -2.77 7.76 2.13
C ALA A 92 -2.74 6.89 3.39
N CYS A 93 -3.40 5.73 3.39
CA CYS A 93 -3.36 4.81 4.52
C CYS A 93 -2.05 4.02 4.56
N TRP A 94 -1.55 3.55 3.42
CA TRP A 94 -0.23 2.88 3.35
C TRP A 94 0.90 3.81 3.77
N ASN A 95 0.92 5.06 3.26
CA ASN A 95 1.92 6.05 3.64
C ASN A 95 1.89 6.42 5.13
N ALA A 96 0.80 6.10 5.82
CA ALA A 96 0.62 6.34 7.25
C ALA A 96 0.46 5.02 8.02
N LYS A 97 0.91 3.88 7.48
CA LYS A 97 0.67 2.53 8.00
C LYS A 97 1.04 2.36 9.48
N ASP A 98 2.09 3.04 9.94
CA ASP A 98 2.54 2.99 11.34
C ASP A 98 1.54 3.62 12.33
N ARG A 99 0.75 4.60 11.88
CA ARG A 99 -0.25 5.30 12.72
C ARG A 99 -1.70 5.02 12.30
N ARG A 100 -1.91 4.43 11.13
CA ARG A 100 -3.20 4.03 10.58
C ARG A 100 -3.24 2.53 10.44
N THR A 101 -3.56 1.88 11.55
CA THR A 101 -4.01 0.49 11.58
C THR A 101 -5.50 0.50 11.88
N SER A 102 -6.25 -0.50 11.40
CA SER A 102 -7.63 -0.71 11.84
C SER A 102 -7.58 -0.80 13.35
N ARG A 103 -8.06 0.26 14.00
CA ARG A 103 -8.33 0.19 15.43
C ARG A 103 -9.24 -1.00 15.58
N VAL A 104 -8.79 -2.04 16.30
CA VAL A 104 -9.64 -3.15 16.71
C VAL A 104 -10.95 -2.52 17.14
N GLN A 105 -12.03 -2.80 16.42
CA GLN A 105 -13.36 -2.40 16.83
C GLN A 105 -13.59 -3.14 18.15
N ARG A 106 -13.16 -2.55 19.27
CA ARG A 106 -13.60 -3.01 20.59
C ARG A 106 -15.10 -2.88 20.51
N SER A 107 -15.75 -4.03 20.40
CA SER A 107 -17.19 -4.11 20.25
C SER A 107 -17.80 -3.19 21.32
N ARG A 108 -18.51 -2.15 20.89
CA ARG A 108 -19.35 -1.34 21.78
C ARG A 108 -20.54 -2.16 22.33
N ASN A 109 -20.54 -3.48 22.14
CA ASN A 109 -21.64 -4.40 22.37
C ASN A 109 -21.18 -5.68 23.12
N ALA A 110 -20.12 -5.60 23.92
CA ALA A 110 -19.81 -6.68 24.86
C ALA A 110 -21.00 -6.84 25.83
N PRO A 111 -21.52 -8.07 26.03
CA PRO A 111 -22.59 -8.28 26.99
C PRO A 111 -22.13 -7.81 28.38
N LYS A 112 -22.88 -6.90 28.98
CA LYS A 112 -22.75 -6.60 30.41
C LYS A 112 -23.37 -7.78 31.15
N PHE A 113 -22.53 -8.63 31.74
CA PHE A 113 -22.92 -9.53 32.80
C PHE A 113 -22.68 -8.85 34.15
#